data_AF-A0A535EWZ6-F1
#
_entry.id   AF-A0A535EWZ6-F1
#
_cell.length_a   1.000
_cell.length_b   1.000
_cell.length_c   1.000
_cell.angle_alpha   90.00
_cell.angle_beta   90.00
_cell.angle_gamma   90.00
#
_symmetry.space_group_name_H-M   'P 1'
#
loop_
_entity.id
_entity.type
_entity.pdbx_description
1 polymer ?
#
loop_
_entity_poly.entity_id
_entity_poly.type
_entity_poly.pdbx_seq_one_letter_code
_entity_poly.pdbx_strand_id
1 'polypeptide(L)'
;MQRYLQYQNSPFFIGPKDTDRACLLIHGFVGTPTELRELGEAMANQGIRAHGIVLPGHEGNPEGLANVGWQQWQALTEQGLAELAPCCWPAGILIASPVQ
;
A
#
# COMPACT_ATOMS: atom_id res chain seq x y z
N MET A 1 -11.58 9.43 17.92
CA MET A 1 -11.96 8.34 16.98
C MET A 1 -11.62 8.67 15.53
N GLN A 2 -12.08 9.79 14.94
CA GLN A 2 -11.82 10.13 13.53
C GLN A 2 -10.33 10.18 13.12
N ARG A 3 -9.45 10.75 13.95
CA ARG A 3 -7.99 10.78 13.68
C ARG A 3 -7.34 9.39 13.66
N TYR A 4 -7.89 8.44 14.42
CA TYR A 4 -7.39 7.07 14.47
C TYR A 4 -7.73 6.31 13.18
N LEU A 5 -8.97 6.44 12.71
CA LEU A 5 -9.40 5.88 11.42
C LEU A 5 -8.65 6.49 10.24
N GLN A 6 -8.41 7.81 10.27
CA GLN A 6 -7.58 8.48 9.26
C GLN A 6 -6.15 7.94 9.25
N TYR A 7 -5.54 7.74 10.42
CA TYR A 7 -4.20 7.15 10.50
C TYR A 7 -4.18 5.73 9.94
N GLN A 8 -5.15 4.90 10.33
CA GLN A 8 -5.24 3.52 9.86
C GLN A 8 -5.36 3.42 8.34
N ASN A 9 -6.11 4.34 7.73
CA ASN A 9 -6.46 4.35 6.31
C ASN A 9 -5.64 5.38 5.51
N SER A 10 -4.43 5.72 5.96
CA SER A 10 -3.53 6.61 5.23
C SER A 10 -2.50 5.81 4.44
N PRO A 11 -2.23 6.16 3.17
CA PRO A 11 -1.10 5.60 2.45
C PRO A 11 0.21 6.06 3.10
N PHE A 12 1.30 5.35 2.82
CA PHE A 12 2.62 5.75 3.25
C PHE A 12 3.66 5.53 2.16
N PHE A 13 4.66 6.39 2.12
CA PHE A 13 5.80 6.23 1.22
C PHE A 13 7.08 6.53 1.98
N ILE A 14 7.89 5.51 2.24
CA ILE A 14 9.03 5.56 3.16
C ILE A 14 10.27 4.87 2.57
N GLY A 15 11.44 5.20 3.12
CA GLY A 15 12.73 4.72 2.63
C GLY A 15 13.52 5.75 1.82
N PRO A 16 14.73 5.39 1.38
CA PRO A 16 15.61 6.30 0.65
C PRO A 16 15.00 6.70 -0.69
N LYS A 17 15.21 7.96 -1.09
CA LYS A 17 14.73 8.46 -2.38
C LYS A 17 15.61 8.00 -3.55
N ASP A 18 16.90 7.83 -3.28
CA ASP A 18 17.94 7.48 -4.24
C ASP A 18 18.26 5.98 -4.14
N THR A 19 17.26 5.13 -4.37
CA THR A 19 17.40 3.67 -4.42
C THR A 19 16.79 3.13 -5.69
N ASP A 20 17.41 2.11 -6.26
CA ASP A 20 16.89 1.38 -7.41
C ASP A 20 15.91 0.27 -7.02
N ARG A 21 15.67 0.06 -5.70
CA ARG A 21 14.79 -0.99 -5.18
C ARG A 21 13.56 -0.39 -4.52
N ALA A 22 12.38 -0.80 -4.99
CA ALA A 22 11.13 -0.46 -4.34
C ALA A 22 10.13 -1.60 -4.32
N CYS A 23 9.20 -1.51 -3.36
CA CYS A 23 8.11 -2.44 -3.21
C CYS A 23 6.79 -1.72 -2.99
N LEU A 24 5.77 -2.13 -3.74
CA LEU A 24 4.38 -1.78 -3.50
C LEU A 24 3.78 -2.75 -2.47
N LEU A 25 3.25 -2.21 -1.38
CA LEU A 25 2.63 -2.94 -0.28
C LEU A 25 1.12 -2.79 -0.36
N ILE A 26 0.44 -3.93 -0.50
CA ILE A 26 -1.02 -4.00 -0.65
C ILE A 26 -1.59 -4.82 0.49
N HIS A 27 -2.51 -4.23 1.24
CA HIS A 27 -3.23 -4.91 2.33
C HIS A 27 -4.33 -5.82 1.77
N GLY A 28 -4.83 -6.73 2.61
CA GLY A 28 -5.91 -7.64 2.23
C GLY A 28 -7.32 -7.08 2.44
N PHE A 29 -8.31 -7.96 2.22
CA PHE A 29 -9.73 -7.65 2.38
C PHE A 29 -10.03 -7.24 3.83
N VAL A 30 -10.67 -6.08 4.02
CA VAL A 30 -10.99 -5.47 5.33
C VAL A 30 -9.75 -5.00 6.11
N GLY A 31 -8.54 -5.14 5.55
CA GLY A 31 -7.30 -4.63 6.12
C GLY A 31 -7.07 -3.14 5.84
N THR A 32 -5.97 -2.61 6.38
CA THR A 32 -5.55 -1.22 6.13
C THR A 32 -4.04 -1.12 5.91
N PRO A 33 -3.52 -0.04 5.29
CA PRO A 33 -2.08 0.11 5.08
C PRO A 33 -1.27 0.07 6.38
N THR A 34 -1.84 0.47 7.51
CA THR A 34 -1.12 0.51 8.79
C THR A 34 -0.58 -0.86 9.22
N GLU A 35 -1.27 -1.95 8.86
CA GLU A 35 -0.82 -3.32 9.12
C GLU A 35 0.52 -3.64 8.44
N LEU A 36 0.86 -2.92 7.37
CA LEU A 36 2.08 -3.10 6.59
C LEU A 36 3.15 -2.06 6.91
N ARG A 37 2.89 -1.13 7.82
CA ARG A 37 3.81 -0.03 8.10
C ARG A 37 5.12 -0.51 8.70
N GLU A 38 5.05 -1.44 9.66
CA GLU A 38 6.25 -2.04 10.27
C GLU A 38 7.10 -2.79 9.24
N LEU A 39 6.46 -3.51 8.31
CA LEU A 39 7.16 -4.15 7.19
C LEU A 39 7.83 -3.10 6.29
N GLY A 40 7.11 -2.03 5.95
CA GLY A 40 7.67 -0.94 5.15
C GLY A 40 8.87 -0.26 5.83
N GLU A 41 8.82 -0.08 7.15
CA GLU A 41 9.93 0.46 7.93
C GLU A 41 11.13 -0.49 7.95
N ALA A 42 10.90 -1.79 8.09
CA ALA A 42 11.95 -2.79 7.98
C ALA A 42 12.61 -2.81 6.58
N MET A 43 11.81 -2.70 5.52
CA MET A 43 12.30 -2.59 4.13
C MET A 43 13.10 -1.30 3.91
N ALA A 44 12.62 -0.17 4.43
CA ALA A 44 13.30 1.12 4.37
C ALA A 44 14.67 1.07 5.05
N ASN A 45 14.77 0.40 6.21
CA ASN A 45 16.04 0.18 6.91
C ASN A 45 17.03 -0.70 6.12
N GLN A 46 16.54 -1.49 5.16
CA GLN A 46 17.36 -2.28 4.23
C GLN A 46 17.62 -1.56 2.89
N GLY A 47 17.27 -0.28 2.79
CA GLY A 47 17.48 0.52 1.58
C GLY A 47 16.45 0.29 0.47
N ILE A 48 15.34 -0.41 0.77
CA ILE A 48 14.24 -0.64 -0.17
C ILE A 48 13.16 0.39 0.10
N ARG A 49 12.73 1.11 -0.93
CA ARG A 49 11.63 2.07 -0.81
C ARG A 49 10.29 1.34 -0.74
N ALA A 50 9.46 1.66 0.25
CA ALA A 50 8.18 0.99 0.48
C ALA A 50 7.01 1.96 0.29
N HIS A 51 6.05 1.59 -0.56
CA HIS A 51 4.83 2.35 -0.83
C HIS A 51 3.61 1.53 -0.43
N GLY A 52 2.95 1.90 0.67
CA GLY A 52 1.68 1.31 1.08
C GLY A 52 0.51 2.11 0.55
N ILE A 53 -0.36 1.48 -0.23
CA ILE A 53 -1.55 2.11 -0.84
C ILE A 53 -2.82 1.74 -0.07
N VAL A 54 -3.82 2.62 -0.12
CA VAL A 54 -5.18 2.36 0.37
C VAL A 54 -6.01 1.87 -0.81
N LEU A 55 -6.54 0.66 -0.72
CA LEU A 55 -7.41 0.15 -1.80
C LEU A 55 -8.76 0.88 -1.80
N PRO A 56 -9.37 1.10 -2.99
CA PRO A 56 -10.69 1.70 -3.09
C PRO A 56 -11.71 1.01 -2.19
N GLY A 57 -12.49 1.80 -1.45
CA GLY A 57 -13.47 1.33 -0.46
C GLY A 57 -12.93 1.15 0.96
N HIS A 58 -11.62 1.33 1.19
CA HIS A 58 -10.97 1.21 2.50
C HIS A 58 -10.53 2.57 3.09
N GLU A 59 -11.04 3.68 2.57
CA GLU A 59 -10.68 5.05 2.98
C GLU A 59 -11.34 5.50 4.30
N GLY A 60 -12.04 4.59 4.99
CA GLY A 60 -12.71 4.86 6.27
C GLY A 60 -14.23 4.95 6.21
N ASN A 61 -14.85 4.67 5.07
CA ASN A 61 -16.30 4.45 4.97
C ASN A 61 -16.61 2.94 4.88
N PRO A 62 -17.30 2.34 5.88
CA PRO A 62 -17.69 0.93 5.85
C PRO A 62 -18.54 0.53 4.65
N GLU A 63 -19.33 1.45 4.09
CA GLU A 63 -20.16 1.21 2.91
C GLU A 63 -19.37 1.29 1.59
N GLY A 64 -18.13 1.76 1.63
CA GLY A 64 -17.26 1.90 0.46
C GLY A 64 -16.98 0.57 -0.22
N LEU A 65 -16.70 -0.47 0.57
CA LEU A 65 -16.44 -1.83 0.10
C LEU A 65 -17.57 -2.41 -0.76
N ALA A 66 -18.83 -2.09 -0.48
CA ALA A 66 -19.98 -2.62 -1.21
C ALA A 66 -20.08 -2.06 -2.65
N ASN A 67 -19.42 -0.94 -2.93
CA ASN A 67 -19.51 -0.22 -4.21
C ASN A 67 -18.26 -0.40 -5.09
N VAL A 68 -17.32 -1.24 -4.66
CA VAL A 68 -16.02 -1.39 -5.33
C VAL A 68 -15.85 -2.84 -5.82
N GLY A 69 -15.39 -2.96 -7.07
CA GLY A 69 -15.01 -4.24 -7.68
C GLY A 69 -13.50 -4.42 -7.71
N TRP A 70 -13.04 -5.67 -7.83
CA TRP A 70 -11.63 -6.03 -7.91
C TRP A 70 -10.87 -5.33 -9.05
N GLN A 71 -11.56 -4.94 -10.13
CA GLN A 71 -10.96 -4.20 -11.24
C GLN A 71 -10.45 -2.82 -10.81
N GLN A 72 -11.13 -2.17 -9.86
CA GLN A 72 -10.68 -0.89 -9.31
C GLN A 72 -9.44 -1.09 -8.43
N TRP A 73 -9.37 -2.20 -7.69
CA TRP A 73 -8.19 -2.57 -6.92
C TRP A 73 -6.99 -2.86 -7.84
N GLN A 74 -7.22 -3.56 -8.95
CA GLN A 74 -6.20 -3.80 -9.96
C GLN A 74 -5.69 -2.49 -10.57
N ALA A 75 -6.59 -1.60 -11.00
CA ALA A 75 -6.21 -0.32 -11.59
C ALA A 75 -5.37 0.54 -10.63
N LEU A 76 -5.74 0.59 -9.35
CA LEU A 76 -4.93 1.31 -8.35
C LEU A 76 -3.58 0.62 -8.10
N THR A 77 -3.54 -0.71 -8.11
CA THR A 77 -2.29 -1.48 -7.99
C THR A 77 -1.33 -1.17 -9.14
N GLU A 78 -1.84 -1.15 -10.37
CA GLU A 78 -1.07 -0.79 -11.57
C GLU A 78 -0.56 0.65 -11.50
N GLN A 79 -1.41 1.59 -11.05
CA GLN A 79 -1.00 2.97 -10.81
C GLN A 79 0.13 3.06 -9.77
N GLY A 80 -0.05 2.40 -8.62
CA GLY A 80 0.95 2.40 -7.54
C GLY A 80 2.28 1.81 -7.98
N LEU A 81 2.28 0.80 -8.86
CA LEU A 81 3.50 0.25 -9.44
C LEU A 81 4.15 1.23 -10.44
N ALA A 82 3.34 1.88 -11.27
CA ALA A 82 3.82 2.89 -12.23
C ALA A 82 4.46 4.11 -11.53
N GLU A 83 4.01 4.46 -10.32
CA GLU A 83 4.63 5.50 -9.49
C GLU A 83 6.03 5.11 -8.99
N LEU A 84 6.33 3.81 -8.90
CA LEU A 84 7.66 3.31 -8.54
C LEU A 84 8.58 3.18 -9.76
N ALA A 85 8.06 2.88 -10.95
CA ALA A 85 8.87 2.61 -12.14
C ALA A 85 9.96 3.66 -12.48
N PRO A 86 9.76 4.98 -12.30
CA PRO A 86 10.80 5.98 -12.60
C PRO A 86 12.01 5.93 -11.66
N CYS A 87 11.84 5.38 -10.46
CA CYS A 87 12.85 5.44 -9.41
C CYS A 87 13.68 4.16 -9.31
N CYS A 88 13.10 3.03 -9.72
CA CYS A 88 13.49 1.76 -9.16
C CYS A 88 13.15 0.59 -10.11
N TRP A 89 14.16 -0.22 -10.43
CA TRP A 89 14.05 -1.43 -11.23
C TRP A 89 14.95 -2.56 -10.67
N PRO A 90 14.41 -3.77 -10.42
CA PRO A 90 13.00 -4.15 -10.58
C PRO A 90 12.13 -3.64 -9.41
N ALA A 91 10.98 -3.03 -9.74
CA ALA A 91 9.92 -2.74 -8.77
C ALA A 91 9.12 -4.02 -8.50
N GLY A 92 9.07 -4.47 -7.24
CA GLY A 92 8.33 -5.66 -6.82
C GLY A 92 6.97 -5.33 -6.21
N ILE A 93 6.03 -6.27 -6.29
CA ILE A 93 4.75 -6.21 -5.55
C ILE A 93 4.81 -7.20 -4.39
N LEU A 94 4.43 -6.76 -3.19
CA LEU A 94 4.17 -7.63 -2.05
C LEU A 94 2.73 -7.43 -1.59
N ILE A 95 1.95 -8.49 -1.73
CA ILE A 95 0.56 -8.54 -1.28
C ILE A 95 0.55 -9.25 0.07
N ALA A 96 0.13 -8.54 1.11
CA ALA A 96 -0.17 -9.18 2.38
C ALA A 96 -1.59 -9.74 2.30
N SER A 97 -1.71 -11.05 2.08
CA SER A 97 -2.99 -11.75 2.17
C SER A 97 -3.20 -12.16 3.63
N PRO A 98 -4.18 -11.62 4.37
CA PRO A 98 -4.68 -12.30 5.54
C PRO A 98 -5.38 -13.56 5.03
N VAL A 99 -4.90 -14.68 5.55
CA VAL A 99 -5.48 -16.02 5.39
C VAL A 99 -7.01 -15.94 5.48
N GLN A 100 -7.69 -16.58 4.52
CA GLN A 100 -9.15 -16.78 4.53
C GLN A 100 -9.62 -17.41 5.84
#